data_AF-A0A7C7XHS0-F1
#
_entry.id   AF-A0A7C7XHS0-F1
#
_cell.length_a   1.000
_cell.length_b   1.000
_cell.length_c   1.000
_cell.angle_alpha   90.00
_cell.angle_beta   90.00
_cell.angle_gamma   90.00
#
_symmetry.space_group_name_H-M   'P 1'
#
loop_
_entity.id
_entity.type
_entity.pdbx_description
1 polymer ?
#
loop_
_entity_poly.entity_id
_entity_poly.type
_entity_poly.pdbx_seq_one_letter_code
_entity_poly.pdbx_strand_id
1 'polypeptide(L)'
;MTTTDEVAQRYEDLKGELGGLAGDFRVEPQKFLTGLERHVIRSAIGGDAYAREVLGMRQRSMRQRWKRIVKEATRYPKTLGYITVEQGLDDVAQRFRCEPSTLFRNLRRWEAQEPPLVVCGYERDYGRKQRIAVIQIPLVSDWLLFMARANAKALGGLPNAMNVAQTRRLVRAYLKACLPPPLSVSSISATEAEKLITEARALAS
;
A
#
# COMPACT_ATOMS: atom_id res chain seq x y z
N MET A 1 13.59 12.61 9.80
CA MET A 1 13.18 12.87 8.39
C MET A 1 13.84 11.80 7.55
N THR A 2 13.06 10.86 7.04
CA THR A 2 13.50 9.88 6.05
C THR A 2 14.05 10.64 4.84
N THR A 3 15.26 10.33 4.40
CA THR A 3 15.82 10.98 3.22
C THR A 3 15.12 10.47 1.96
N THR A 4 15.11 11.27 0.92
CA THR A 4 14.56 10.93 -0.39
C THR A 4 15.14 9.65 -0.94
N ASP A 5 16.43 9.50 -0.72
CA ASP A 5 17.20 8.35 -1.15
C ASP A 5 16.66 7.09 -0.46
N GLU A 6 16.26 7.15 0.81
CA GLU A 6 15.64 6.02 1.51
C GLU A 6 14.27 5.64 0.94
N VAL A 7 13.38 6.61 0.66
CA VAL A 7 12.04 6.32 0.12
C VAL A 7 12.12 5.77 -1.30
N ALA A 8 12.97 6.38 -2.12
CA ALA A 8 13.20 5.94 -3.50
C ALA A 8 13.91 4.58 -3.54
N GLN A 9 14.95 4.38 -2.72
CA GLN A 9 15.65 3.10 -2.63
C GLN A 9 14.70 1.99 -2.19
N ARG A 10 13.86 2.24 -1.19
CA ARG A 10 12.85 1.26 -0.75
C ARG A 10 11.90 0.88 -1.89
N TYR A 11 11.54 1.83 -2.76
CA TYR A 11 10.71 1.52 -3.93
C TYR A 11 11.44 0.61 -4.93
N GLU A 12 12.72 0.88 -5.20
CA GLU A 12 13.54 0.00 -6.05
C GLU A 12 13.72 -1.38 -5.43
N ASP A 13 13.95 -1.48 -4.12
CA ASP A 13 14.06 -2.76 -3.41
C ASP A 13 12.78 -3.59 -3.54
N LEU A 14 11.61 -2.96 -3.39
CA LEU A 14 10.32 -3.62 -3.54
C LEU A 14 10.06 -4.08 -4.98
N LYS A 15 10.50 -3.30 -5.98
CA LYS A 15 10.47 -3.73 -7.39
C LYS A 15 11.41 -4.91 -7.64
N GLY A 16 12.62 -4.87 -7.08
CA GLY A 16 13.58 -5.97 -7.11
C GLY A 16 13.00 -7.23 -6.48
N GLU A 17 12.31 -7.10 -5.36
CA GLU A 17 11.66 -8.21 -4.67
C GLU A 17 10.54 -8.84 -5.52
N LEU A 18 9.68 -8.02 -6.15
CA LEU A 18 8.68 -8.54 -7.10
C LEU A 18 9.34 -9.27 -8.28
N GLY A 19 10.47 -8.76 -8.77
CA GLY A 19 11.25 -9.40 -9.82
C GLY A 19 11.83 -10.75 -9.38
N GLY A 20 12.38 -10.81 -8.16
CA GLY A 20 12.89 -12.04 -7.54
C GLY A 20 11.81 -13.11 -7.42
N LEU A 21 10.64 -12.74 -6.88
CA LEU A 21 9.48 -13.65 -6.79
C LEU A 21 9.07 -14.22 -8.16
N ALA A 22 9.14 -13.40 -9.21
CA ALA A 22 8.84 -13.86 -10.56
C ALA A 22 9.86 -14.86 -11.11
N GLY A 23 11.14 -14.68 -10.79
CA GLY A 23 12.20 -15.64 -11.11
C GLY A 23 12.03 -16.95 -10.34
N ASP A 24 11.86 -16.87 -9.02
CA ASP A 24 11.79 -18.02 -8.11
C ASP A 24 10.60 -18.93 -8.43
N PHE A 25 9.43 -18.34 -8.67
CA PHE A 25 8.19 -19.08 -8.89
C PHE A 25 7.80 -19.22 -10.36
N ARG A 26 8.58 -18.65 -11.29
CA ARG A 26 8.32 -18.66 -12.75
C ARG A 26 6.93 -18.14 -13.12
N VAL A 27 6.51 -17.06 -12.46
CA VAL A 27 5.21 -16.41 -12.66
C VAL A 27 5.43 -14.94 -12.94
N GLU A 28 4.74 -14.41 -13.95
CA GLU A 28 4.83 -12.98 -14.29
C GLU A 28 4.41 -12.06 -13.12
N PRO A 29 5.16 -10.98 -12.81
CA PRO A 29 4.85 -10.09 -11.67
C PRO A 29 3.42 -9.52 -11.68
N GLN A 30 2.85 -9.35 -12.87
CA GLN A 30 1.52 -8.79 -13.07
C GLN A 30 0.40 -9.70 -12.52
N LYS A 31 0.66 -11.00 -12.43
CA LYS A 31 -0.29 -12.01 -11.93
C LYS A 31 -0.38 -12.03 -10.41
N PHE A 32 0.64 -11.55 -9.70
CA PHE A 32 0.64 -11.48 -8.24
C PHE A 32 -0.38 -10.50 -7.68
N LEU A 33 -0.56 -9.38 -8.38
CA LEU A 33 -1.35 -8.23 -7.93
C LEU A 33 -2.30 -7.79 -9.04
N THR A 34 -3.29 -8.63 -9.38
CA THR A 34 -4.27 -8.27 -10.41
C THR A 34 -5.17 -7.11 -9.95
N GLY A 35 -6.07 -6.65 -10.82
CA GLY A 35 -7.04 -5.61 -10.46
C GLY A 35 -7.88 -5.96 -9.23
N LEU A 36 -8.16 -7.25 -8.99
CA LEU A 36 -8.92 -7.72 -7.84
C LEU A 36 -8.16 -7.57 -6.53
N GLU A 37 -6.90 -8.02 -6.48
CA GLU A 37 -6.06 -7.95 -5.28
C GLU A 37 -5.85 -6.49 -4.88
N ARG A 38 -5.53 -5.61 -5.85
CA ARG A 38 -5.39 -4.18 -5.60
C ARG A 38 -6.70 -3.53 -5.18
N HIS A 39 -7.85 -3.98 -5.70
CA HIS A 39 -9.16 -3.47 -5.29
C HIS A 39 -9.48 -3.82 -3.83
N VAL A 40 -9.11 -5.01 -3.34
CA VAL A 40 -9.30 -5.38 -1.92
C VAL A 40 -8.61 -4.37 -0.99
N ILE A 41 -7.33 -4.07 -1.25
CA ILE A 41 -6.57 -3.08 -0.47
C ILE A 41 -7.17 -1.68 -0.59
N ARG A 42 -7.42 -1.25 -1.83
CA ARG A 42 -7.96 0.09 -2.13
C ARG A 42 -9.30 0.35 -1.47
N SER A 43 -10.21 -0.62 -1.50
CA SER A 43 -11.56 -0.47 -0.94
C SER A 43 -11.57 -0.42 0.58
N ALA A 44 -10.70 -1.20 1.23
CA ALA A 44 -10.57 -1.21 2.68
C ALA A 44 -9.85 0.05 3.20
N ILE A 45 -8.59 0.28 2.80
CA ILE A 45 -7.77 1.38 3.32
C ILE A 45 -8.29 2.74 2.83
N GLY A 46 -8.76 2.82 1.59
CA GLY A 46 -9.35 4.04 1.01
C GLY A 46 -10.84 4.22 1.32
N GLY A 47 -11.44 3.33 2.10
CA GLY A 47 -12.87 3.35 2.45
C GLY A 47 -13.24 4.50 3.38
N ASP A 48 -14.48 4.98 3.30
CA ASP A 48 -14.93 6.11 4.14
C ASP A 48 -14.95 5.74 5.63
N ALA A 49 -15.38 4.51 5.95
CA ALA A 49 -15.38 3.97 7.31
C ALA A 49 -13.96 3.96 7.89
N TYR A 50 -12.99 3.32 7.21
CA TYR A 50 -11.60 3.28 7.64
C TYR A 50 -11.00 4.69 7.82
N ALA A 51 -11.17 5.58 6.84
CA ALA A 51 -10.66 6.93 6.94
C ALA A 51 -11.28 7.73 8.10
N ARG A 52 -12.56 7.52 8.40
CA ARG A 52 -13.26 8.21 9.49
C ARG A 52 -12.90 7.64 10.87
N GLU A 53 -13.01 6.33 11.01
CA GLU A 53 -13.00 5.60 12.29
C GLU A 53 -11.58 5.26 12.73
N VAL A 54 -10.71 4.89 11.79
CA VAL A 54 -9.33 4.49 12.09
C VAL A 54 -8.38 5.67 11.96
N LEU A 55 -8.50 6.46 10.89
CA LEU A 55 -7.59 7.58 10.60
C LEU A 55 -8.05 8.94 11.17
N GLY A 56 -9.21 8.97 11.83
CA GLY A 56 -9.76 10.19 12.45
C GLY A 56 -10.11 11.32 11.46
N MET A 57 -10.26 11.02 10.16
CA MET A 57 -10.52 12.02 9.13
C MET A 57 -12.00 12.46 9.12
N ARG A 58 -12.36 13.38 10.03
CA ARG A 58 -13.75 13.86 10.20
C ARG A 58 -14.32 14.59 8.98
N GLN A 59 -13.48 15.34 8.25
CA GLN A 59 -13.93 16.13 7.10
C GLN A 59 -14.07 15.26 5.84
N ARG A 60 -15.23 15.33 5.17
CA ARG A 60 -15.49 14.60 3.92
C ARG A 60 -14.46 14.89 2.83
N SER A 61 -14.04 16.15 2.68
CA SER A 61 -13.04 16.55 1.68
C SER A 61 -11.67 15.91 1.93
N MET A 62 -11.25 15.79 3.20
CA MET A 62 -10.03 15.09 3.60
C MET A 62 -10.12 13.59 3.28
N ARG A 63 -11.25 12.95 3.56
CA ARG A 63 -11.50 11.53 3.20
C ARG A 63 -11.50 11.29 1.70
N GLN A 64 -12.06 12.20 0.90
CA GLN A 64 -12.02 12.08 -0.56
C GLN A 64 -10.59 12.21 -1.10
N ARG A 65 -9.77 13.11 -0.54
CA ARG A 65 -8.34 13.19 -0.88
C ARG A 65 -7.59 11.92 -0.49
N TRP A 66 -7.85 11.37 0.70
CA TRP A 66 -7.30 10.09 1.13
C TRP A 66 -7.69 8.93 0.18
N LYS A 67 -8.96 8.84 -0.19
CA LYS A 67 -9.43 7.83 -1.15
C LYS A 67 -8.72 7.95 -2.51
N ARG A 68 -8.46 9.18 -2.98
CA ARG A 68 -7.75 9.45 -4.24
C ARG A 68 -6.28 9.05 -4.16
N ILE A 69 -5.59 9.36 -3.05
CA ILE A 69 -4.17 8.99 -2.88
C ILE A 69 -4.02 7.46 -2.82
N VAL A 70 -4.88 6.76 -2.05
CA VAL A 70 -4.87 5.28 -2.00
C VAL A 70 -5.21 4.67 -3.36
N LYS A 71 -6.13 5.26 -4.13
CA LYS A 71 -6.45 4.81 -5.48
C LYS A 71 -5.24 4.92 -6.42
N GLU A 72 -4.50 6.02 -6.35
CA GLU A 72 -3.32 6.21 -7.19
C GLU A 72 -2.18 5.27 -6.78
N ALA A 73 -1.94 5.12 -5.47
CA ALA A 73 -0.94 4.20 -4.90
C ALA A 73 -1.21 2.71 -5.19
N THR A 74 -2.43 2.36 -5.63
CA THR A 74 -2.84 0.99 -5.99
C THR A 74 -3.18 0.84 -7.48
N ARG A 75 -2.84 1.84 -8.30
CA ARG A 75 -3.29 1.92 -9.69
C ARG A 75 -2.79 0.76 -10.55
N TYR A 76 -1.50 0.47 -10.50
CA TYR A 76 -0.84 -0.59 -11.27
C TYR A 76 -0.13 -1.61 -10.36
N PRO A 77 0.12 -2.85 -10.82
CA PRO A 77 0.88 -3.84 -10.04
C PRO A 77 2.22 -3.29 -9.55
N LYS A 78 2.97 -2.61 -10.43
CA LYS A 78 4.28 -2.02 -10.14
C LYS A 78 4.25 -0.80 -9.23
N THR A 79 3.07 -0.23 -8.94
CA THR A 79 2.95 0.98 -8.13
C THR A 79 3.33 0.72 -6.68
N LEU A 80 3.01 -0.47 -6.14
CA LEU A 80 3.48 -0.92 -4.81
C LEU A 80 3.26 0.06 -3.65
N GLY A 81 2.20 0.87 -3.69
CA GLY A 81 1.92 1.87 -2.65
C GLY A 81 2.61 3.22 -2.86
N TYR A 82 3.33 3.42 -3.96
CA TYR A 82 4.05 4.64 -4.30
C TYR A 82 3.33 5.50 -5.33
N ILE A 83 3.59 6.79 -5.32
CA ILE A 83 3.07 7.76 -6.30
C ILE A 83 4.24 8.63 -6.72
N THR A 84 4.62 8.51 -7.99
CA THR A 84 5.64 9.36 -8.59
C THR A 84 5.08 10.75 -8.85
N VAL A 85 5.90 11.76 -8.55
CA VAL A 85 5.60 13.18 -8.72
C VAL A 85 6.58 13.72 -9.77
N GLU A 86 6.15 13.76 -11.03
CA GLU A 86 7.04 14.09 -12.16
C GLU A 86 7.21 15.60 -12.34
N GLN A 87 6.13 16.37 -12.17
CA GLN A 87 6.10 17.81 -12.45
C GLN A 87 5.86 18.64 -11.18
N GLY A 88 6.30 18.11 -10.03
CA GLY A 88 6.01 18.71 -8.73
C GLY A 88 4.56 18.49 -8.26
N LEU A 89 4.25 19.07 -7.11
CA LEU A 89 3.01 18.76 -6.39
C LEU A 89 1.75 19.27 -7.11
N ASP A 90 1.87 20.22 -8.04
CA ASP A 90 0.75 20.80 -8.78
C ASP A 90 0.06 19.76 -9.67
N ASP A 91 0.84 18.91 -10.36
CA ASP A 91 0.29 17.79 -11.14
C ASP A 91 -0.49 16.82 -10.26
N VAL A 92 0.09 16.43 -9.12
CA VAL A 92 -0.56 15.52 -8.17
C VAL A 92 -1.84 16.14 -7.62
N ALA A 93 -1.81 17.43 -7.30
CA ALA A 93 -2.95 18.19 -6.81
C ALA A 93 -4.07 18.27 -7.85
N GLN A 94 -3.72 18.46 -9.14
CA GLN A 94 -4.66 18.41 -10.26
C GLN A 94 -5.29 17.02 -10.40
N ARG A 95 -4.49 15.94 -10.38
CA ARG A 95 -4.97 14.54 -10.38
C ARG A 95 -5.91 14.29 -9.20
N PHE A 96 -5.62 14.87 -8.04
CA PHE A 96 -6.43 14.74 -6.83
C PHE A 96 -7.53 15.78 -6.70
N ARG A 97 -7.71 16.67 -7.69
CA ARG A 97 -8.70 17.76 -7.71
C ARG A 97 -8.74 18.54 -6.39
N CYS A 98 -7.60 19.06 -5.97
CA CYS A 98 -7.47 19.95 -4.83
C CYS A 98 -6.38 20.99 -5.07
N GLU A 99 -6.34 22.03 -4.23
CA GLU A 99 -5.26 23.01 -4.28
C GLU A 99 -3.93 22.40 -3.83
N PRO A 100 -2.80 22.77 -4.45
CA PRO A 100 -1.47 22.29 -4.07
C PRO A 100 -1.12 22.57 -2.60
N SER A 101 -1.48 23.75 -2.10
CA SER A 101 -1.27 24.14 -0.70
C SER A 101 -2.05 23.25 0.28
N THR A 102 -3.27 22.87 -0.09
CA THR A 102 -4.11 21.94 0.67
C THR A 102 -3.53 20.54 0.65
N LEU A 103 -3.06 20.06 -0.51
CA LEU A 103 -2.41 18.76 -0.62
C LEU A 103 -1.14 18.71 0.22
N PHE A 104 -0.28 19.72 0.13
CA PHE A 104 0.95 19.81 0.92
C PHE A 104 0.68 19.75 2.42
N ARG A 105 -0.30 20.52 2.90
CA ARG A 105 -0.70 20.52 4.32
C ARG A 105 -1.22 19.15 4.77
N ASN A 106 -2.01 18.49 3.92
CA ASN A 106 -2.49 17.13 4.18
C ASN A 106 -1.31 16.15 4.28
N LEU A 107 -0.38 16.17 3.32
CA LEU A 107 0.79 15.28 3.30
C LEU A 107 1.65 15.47 4.55
N ARG A 108 1.94 16.72 4.93
CA ARG A 108 2.67 17.03 6.17
C ARG A 108 1.95 16.51 7.42
N ARG A 109 0.63 16.70 7.49
CA ARG A 109 -0.17 16.19 8.62
C ARG A 109 -0.18 14.66 8.68
N TRP A 110 -0.20 13.99 7.54
CA TRP A 110 -0.22 12.53 7.43
C TRP A 110 1.15 11.91 7.69
N GLU A 111 2.22 12.59 7.28
CA GLU A 111 3.62 12.23 7.54
C GLU A 111 3.99 12.38 9.03
N ALA A 112 3.37 13.33 9.74
CA ALA A 112 3.61 13.55 11.17
C ALA A 112 2.82 12.61 12.11
N GLN A 113 2.03 11.67 11.59
CA GLN A 113 1.33 10.68 12.43
C GLN A 113 2.28 9.56 12.85
N GLU A 114 1.95 8.87 13.94
CA GLU A 114 2.68 7.68 14.40
C GLU A 114 1.69 6.49 14.48
N PRO A 115 1.83 5.47 13.60
CA PRO A 115 2.74 5.41 12.46
C PRO A 115 2.36 6.40 11.33
N PRO A 116 3.30 6.79 10.45
CA PRO A 116 3.03 7.73 9.37
C PRO A 116 2.06 7.12 8.34
N LEU A 117 1.04 7.89 7.96
CA LEU A 117 0.09 7.46 6.93
C LEU A 117 0.68 7.58 5.52
N VAL A 118 1.57 8.55 5.33
CA VAL A 118 2.34 8.75 4.10
C VAL A 118 3.77 9.08 4.45
N VAL A 119 4.70 8.77 3.56
CA VAL A 119 6.10 9.22 3.64
C VAL A 119 6.44 9.91 2.32
N CYS A 120 6.96 11.13 2.38
CA CYS A 120 7.35 11.86 1.18
C CYS A 120 8.86 11.77 0.96
N GLY A 121 9.29 11.41 -0.24
CA GLY A 121 10.67 11.59 -0.70
C GLY A 121 10.82 12.91 -1.44
N TYR A 122 11.95 13.61 -1.23
CA TYR A 122 12.22 14.97 -1.68
C TYR A 122 13.46 15.12 -2.61
N GLU A 123 13.31 15.35 -3.90
CA GLU A 123 14.49 15.67 -4.71
C GLU A 123 15.07 17.06 -4.39
N ARG A 124 16.40 17.17 -4.40
CA ARG A 124 17.10 18.45 -4.45
C ARG A 124 17.38 18.77 -5.90
N ASP A 125 16.76 19.84 -6.39
CA ASP A 125 17.13 20.45 -7.67
C ASP A 125 18.34 21.39 -7.40
N TYR A 126 19.39 21.35 -8.22
CA TYR A 126 20.57 22.19 -8.04
C TYR A 126 20.16 23.68 -7.92
N GLY A 127 20.29 24.24 -6.71
CA GLY A 127 19.97 25.65 -6.43
C GLY A 127 18.49 25.98 -6.15
N ARG A 128 17.57 25.01 -6.08
CA ARG A 128 16.15 25.27 -5.71
C ARG A 128 15.72 24.61 -4.41
N LYS A 129 14.58 25.06 -3.87
CA LYS A 129 13.89 24.44 -2.72
C LYS A 129 13.61 22.96 -3.00
N GLN A 130 13.79 22.11 -1.98
CA GLN A 130 13.42 20.69 -2.01
C GLN A 130 11.99 20.50 -2.50
N ARG A 131 11.79 19.53 -3.42
CA ARG A 131 10.51 19.22 -4.04
C ARG A 131 10.12 17.79 -3.73
N ILE A 132 8.85 17.53 -3.46
CA ILE A 132 8.37 16.14 -3.30
C ILE A 132 8.46 15.45 -4.66
N ALA A 133 9.22 14.36 -4.74
CA ALA A 133 9.43 13.55 -5.94
C ALA A 133 8.64 12.23 -5.89
N VAL A 134 8.38 11.73 -4.67
CA VAL A 134 7.65 10.47 -4.48
C VAL A 134 6.84 10.52 -3.19
N ILE A 135 5.66 9.91 -3.20
CA ILE A 135 4.82 9.73 -2.01
C ILE A 135 4.57 8.24 -1.83
N GLN A 136 4.92 7.70 -0.67
CA GLN A 136 4.61 6.33 -0.28
C GLN A 136 3.42 6.32 0.69
N ILE A 137 2.56 5.30 0.59
CA ILE A 137 1.60 4.93 1.64
C ILE A 137 2.09 3.61 2.28
N PRO A 138 2.81 3.65 3.41
CA PRO A 138 3.52 2.46 3.94
C PRO A 138 2.62 1.24 4.12
N LEU A 139 1.47 1.40 4.77
CA LEU A 139 0.52 0.31 4.99
C LEU A 139 0.01 -0.32 3.66
N VAL A 140 -0.15 0.48 2.60
CA VAL A 140 -0.53 -0.05 1.29
C VAL A 140 0.63 -0.84 0.67
N SER A 141 1.86 -0.35 0.77
CA SER A 141 3.05 -1.06 0.30
C SER A 141 3.18 -2.42 1.00
N ASP A 142 3.05 -2.45 2.32
CA ASP A 142 3.17 -3.66 3.13
C ASP A 142 2.11 -4.71 2.74
N TRP A 143 0.87 -4.28 2.57
CA TRP A 143 -0.21 -5.19 2.14
C TRP A 143 -0.02 -5.70 0.73
N LEU A 144 0.38 -4.84 -0.22
CA LEU A 144 0.67 -5.28 -1.59
C LEU A 144 1.84 -6.24 -1.64
N LEU A 145 2.88 -6.02 -0.84
CA LEU A 145 4.03 -6.92 -0.75
C LEU A 145 3.64 -8.28 -0.18
N PHE A 146 2.90 -8.29 0.94
CA PHE A 146 2.37 -9.50 1.54
C PHE A 146 1.54 -10.31 0.52
N MET A 147 0.60 -9.65 -0.16
CA MET A 147 -0.23 -10.29 -1.17
C MET A 147 0.61 -10.84 -2.33
N ALA A 148 1.63 -10.09 -2.78
CA ALA A 148 2.48 -10.54 -3.86
C ALA A 148 3.28 -11.80 -3.48
N ARG A 149 3.89 -11.83 -2.28
CA ARG A 149 4.60 -13.00 -1.76
C ARG A 149 3.70 -14.23 -1.65
N ALA A 150 2.51 -14.07 -1.08
CA ALA A 150 1.56 -15.17 -0.91
C ALA A 150 1.07 -15.70 -2.26
N ASN A 151 0.71 -14.80 -3.18
CA ASN A 151 0.20 -15.18 -4.49
C ASN A 151 1.29 -15.76 -5.40
N ALA A 152 2.54 -15.32 -5.29
CA ALA A 152 3.65 -15.91 -6.03
C ALA A 152 3.82 -17.39 -5.67
N LYS A 153 3.77 -17.73 -4.38
CA LYS A 153 3.83 -19.11 -3.88
C LYS A 153 2.66 -19.94 -4.36
N ALA A 154 1.44 -19.40 -4.27
CA ALA A 154 0.23 -20.06 -4.72
C ALA A 154 0.26 -20.36 -6.22
N LEU A 155 0.62 -19.37 -7.04
CA LEU A 155 0.65 -19.48 -8.50
C LEU A 155 1.83 -20.30 -9.00
N GLY A 156 2.94 -20.31 -8.26
CA GLY A 156 4.11 -21.16 -8.52
C GLY A 156 3.92 -22.61 -8.07
N GLY A 157 2.76 -22.98 -7.53
CA GLY A 157 2.44 -24.36 -7.16
C GLY A 157 3.14 -24.87 -5.90
N LEU A 158 3.55 -23.97 -4.98
CA LEU A 158 4.16 -24.39 -3.73
C LEU A 158 3.18 -25.23 -2.89
N PRO A 159 3.53 -26.46 -2.47
CA PRO A 159 2.64 -27.31 -1.69
C PRO A 159 2.21 -26.63 -0.38
N ASN A 160 0.94 -26.84 0.00
CA ASN A 160 0.33 -26.30 1.22
C ASN A 160 0.34 -24.77 1.36
N ALA A 161 0.74 -24.02 0.33
CA ALA A 161 0.66 -22.57 0.34
C ALA A 161 -0.80 -22.09 0.35
N MET A 162 -1.05 -20.99 1.06
CA MET A 162 -2.32 -20.28 0.98
C MET A 162 -2.65 -19.92 -0.48
N ASN A 163 -3.84 -20.28 -0.97
CA ASN A 163 -4.24 -19.94 -2.33
C ASN A 163 -4.68 -18.47 -2.46
N VAL A 164 -4.77 -17.96 -3.70
CA VAL A 164 -5.11 -16.54 -3.97
C VAL A 164 -6.46 -16.12 -3.36
N ALA A 165 -7.45 -17.03 -3.31
CA ALA A 165 -8.74 -16.73 -2.70
C ALA A 165 -8.64 -16.59 -1.18
N GLN A 166 -7.85 -17.46 -0.53
CA GLN A 166 -7.53 -17.37 0.89
C GLN A 166 -6.73 -16.10 1.19
N THR A 167 -5.74 -15.72 0.37
CA THR A 167 -5.01 -14.45 0.50
C THR A 167 -5.98 -13.27 0.59
N ARG A 168 -6.95 -13.19 -0.33
CA ARG A 168 -7.96 -12.11 -0.32
C ARG A 168 -8.85 -12.15 0.93
N ARG A 169 -9.23 -13.34 1.41
CA ARG A 169 -10.04 -13.49 2.63
C ARG A 169 -9.27 -13.05 3.87
N LEU A 170 -8.00 -13.43 3.99
CA LEU A 170 -7.12 -13.03 5.09
C LEU A 170 -6.95 -11.51 5.12
N VAL A 171 -6.58 -10.92 3.99
CA VAL A 171 -6.43 -9.46 3.86
C VAL A 171 -7.70 -8.71 4.27
N ARG A 172 -8.87 -9.17 3.81
CA ARG A 172 -10.15 -8.56 4.21
C ARG A 172 -10.41 -8.67 5.70
N ALA A 173 -10.16 -9.83 6.30
CA ALA A 173 -10.37 -10.06 7.72
C ALA A 173 -9.45 -9.17 8.56
N TYR A 174 -8.16 -9.12 8.23
CA TYR A 174 -7.16 -8.31 8.93
C TYR A 174 -7.44 -6.82 8.81
N LEU A 175 -7.72 -6.32 7.61
CA LEU A 175 -8.03 -4.91 7.41
C LEU A 175 -9.32 -4.50 8.12
N LYS A 176 -10.32 -5.39 8.20
CA LYS A 176 -11.53 -5.13 8.99
C LYS A 176 -11.22 -5.06 10.49
N ALA A 177 -10.29 -5.88 10.98
CA ALA A 177 -9.81 -5.89 12.35
C ALA A 177 -8.73 -4.83 12.64
N CYS A 178 -8.40 -3.97 11.67
CA CYS A 178 -7.32 -2.97 11.78
C CYS A 178 -5.93 -3.56 12.13
N LEU A 179 -5.67 -4.80 11.71
CA LEU A 179 -4.39 -5.48 11.93
C LEU A 179 -3.40 -5.19 10.78
N PRO A 180 -2.09 -5.10 11.06
CA PRO A 180 -1.06 -5.02 10.02
C PRO A 180 -0.89 -6.36 9.31
N PRO A 181 -0.32 -6.39 8.09
CA PRO A 181 0.01 -7.64 7.43
C PRO A 181 1.02 -8.45 8.26
N PRO A 182 0.92 -9.78 8.29
CA PRO A 182 1.84 -10.66 9.03
C PRO A 182 3.18 -10.82 8.27
N LEU A 183 3.93 -9.72 8.13
CA LEU A 183 5.17 -9.66 7.34
C LEU A 183 6.35 -10.44 7.95
N SER A 184 6.31 -10.72 9.25
CA SER A 184 7.33 -11.49 9.97
C SER A 184 7.34 -12.97 9.59
N VAL A 185 6.25 -13.46 8.99
CA VAL A 185 6.11 -14.86 8.60
C VAL A 185 6.51 -15.02 7.14
N SER A 186 7.55 -15.83 6.88
CA SER A 186 8.06 -16.04 5.54
C SER A 186 7.04 -16.76 4.65
N SER A 187 6.24 -17.69 5.19
CA SER A 187 5.16 -18.38 4.50
C SER A 187 4.01 -18.74 5.44
N ILE A 188 2.78 -18.53 5.00
CA ILE A 188 1.57 -18.96 5.71
C ILE A 188 0.99 -20.17 4.98
N SER A 189 0.80 -21.26 5.72
CA SER A 189 0.16 -22.46 5.17
C SER A 189 -1.35 -22.25 4.96
N ALA A 190 -1.99 -23.07 4.13
CA ALA A 190 -3.43 -22.99 3.90
C ALA A 190 -4.25 -23.17 5.20
N THR A 191 -3.83 -24.08 6.09
CA THR A 191 -4.48 -24.31 7.39
C THR A 191 -4.29 -23.13 8.34
N GLU A 192 -3.07 -22.60 8.42
CA GLU A 192 -2.76 -21.44 9.25
C GLU A 192 -3.53 -20.20 8.79
N ALA A 193 -3.66 -20.01 7.46
CA ALA A 193 -4.44 -18.92 6.91
C ALA A 193 -5.91 -18.96 7.38
N GLU A 194 -6.55 -20.13 7.42
CA GLU A 194 -7.93 -20.27 7.91
C GLU A 194 -8.05 -19.96 9.40
N LYS A 195 -7.07 -20.37 10.20
CA LYS A 195 -6.99 -20.02 11.63
C LYS A 195 -6.90 -18.50 11.81
N LEU A 196 -5.95 -17.86 11.14
CA LEU A 196 -5.75 -16.41 11.20
C LEU A 196 -6.97 -15.63 10.70
N ILE A 197 -7.65 -16.10 9.65
CA ILE A 197 -8.92 -15.51 9.17
C ILE A 197 -10.00 -15.56 10.26
N THR A 198 -10.11 -16.68 10.96
CA THR A 198 -11.13 -16.89 12.00
C THR A 198 -10.86 -15.99 13.20
N GLU A 199 -9.61 -15.93 13.66
CA GLU A 199 -9.18 -15.07 14.76
C GLU A 199 -9.38 -13.59 14.44
N ALA A 200 -8.96 -13.13 13.26
CA ALA A 200 -9.15 -11.74 12.84
C ALA A 200 -10.64 -11.35 12.74
N ARG A 201 -11.51 -12.28 12.33
CA ARG A 201 -12.96 -12.02 12.30
C ARG A 201 -13.55 -11.87 13.69
N ALA A 202 -13.11 -12.70 14.65
CA ALA A 202 -13.55 -12.61 16.03
C ALA A 202 -13.18 -11.26 16.66
N LEU A 203 -12.02 -10.69 16.32
CA LEU A 203 -11.59 -9.36 16.77
C LEU A 203 -12.37 -8.19 16.15
N ALA A 204 -12.96 -8.40 14.97
CA ALA A 204 -13.74 -7.40 14.25
C ALA A 204 -15.26 -7.50 14.48
N SER A 205 -15.68 -8.31 15.46
CA SER A 205 -17.06 -8.55 15.87
C SER A 205 -17.41 -7.65 17.04
#